data_AF-A0A2V7WWJ8-F1
#
_entry.id   AF-A0A2V7WWJ8-F1
#
_cell.length_a   1.000
_cell.length_b   1.000
_cell.length_c   1.000
_cell.angle_alpha   90.00
_cell.angle_beta   90.00
_cell.angle_gamma   90.00
#
_symmetry.space_group_name_H-M   'P 1'
#
loop_
_entity.id
_entity.type
_entity.pdbx_description
1 polymer ?
#
loop_
_entity_poly.entity_id
_entity_poly.type
_entity_poly.pdbx_seq_one_letter_code
_entity_poly.pdbx_strand_id
1 'polypeptide(L)'
;MICRTDRPSPRPVERSSSAAAGETAYSVYRCPVCTANRAGIVETRESSGLDTCLILHDDSRMNESGAETKLPGAETVRQWFGMWPNFHDAEVISLTLARKGQSVLRVYPYYPHKSATVDFIFENVTDIELQDFSGQNVITSLRIETARDQNGDKVYRLVLGPCYGLSGRIDAKSLRVDLSPGKSPDGVSQW
;
A
#
# COMPACT_ATOMS: atom_id res chain seq x y z
N MET A 1 13.71 0.07 5.40
CA MET A 1 14.33 -0.87 4.43
C MET A 1 13.41 -0.95 3.21
N ILE A 2 13.85 -0.59 1.99
CA ILE A 2 13.67 -1.54 0.86
C ILE A 2 14.07 -2.86 1.48
N CYS A 3 13.25 -3.90 1.54
CA CYS A 3 13.61 -5.17 2.19
C CYS A 3 15.10 -5.50 1.94
N ARG A 4 16.00 -5.07 2.83
CA ARG A 4 17.44 -5.28 2.70
C ARG A 4 17.63 -6.58 3.45
N THR A 5 17.06 -7.63 2.88
CA THR A 5 17.64 -8.93 3.12
C THR A 5 19.04 -8.84 2.54
N ASP A 6 20.05 -9.10 3.37
CA ASP A 6 21.38 -9.54 2.95
C ASP A 6 21.28 -10.86 2.15
N ARG A 7 20.57 -10.83 1.02
CA ARG A 7 20.51 -11.89 0.03
C ARG A 7 20.97 -11.33 -1.30
N PRO A 8 21.79 -12.09 -2.04
CA PRO A 8 22.33 -11.64 -3.30
C PRO A 8 21.19 -11.26 -4.23
N SER A 9 21.38 -10.17 -4.95
CA SER A 9 20.59 -9.75 -6.10
C SER A 9 20.04 -10.97 -6.85
N PRO A 10 18.73 -11.00 -7.21
CA PRO A 10 18.18 -12.12 -7.96
C PRO A 10 19.06 -12.36 -9.19
N ARG A 11 19.53 -13.60 -9.35
CA ARG A 11 20.35 -13.96 -10.50
C ARG A 11 19.53 -13.75 -11.77
N PRO A 12 20.11 -13.17 -12.84
CA PRO A 12 19.43 -13.05 -14.12
C PRO A 12 18.97 -14.45 -14.57
N VAL A 13 17.69 -14.59 -14.89
CA VAL A 13 17.22 -15.78 -15.62
C VAL A 13 17.50 -15.50 -17.10
N GLU A 14 18.06 -16.51 -17.78
CA GLU A 14 18.65 -16.42 -19.13
C GLU A 14 17.77 -15.72 -20.16
N ARG A 15 18.45 -14.98 -21.05
CA ARG A 15 17.93 -14.30 -22.25
C ARG A 15 17.04 -15.23 -23.07
N SER A 16 15.75 -14.92 -23.21
CA SER A 16 15.01 -15.26 -24.43
C SER A 16 15.09 -14.05 -25.37
N SER A 17 16.00 -14.10 -26.33
CA SER A 17 16.18 -13.06 -27.33
C SER A 17 15.11 -13.15 -28.42
N SER A 18 14.21 -12.19 -28.46
CA SER A 18 13.52 -11.81 -29.70
C SER A 18 13.26 -10.30 -29.70
N ALA A 19 14.32 -9.50 -29.79
CA ALA A 19 14.21 -8.09 -30.12
C ALA A 19 14.52 -7.95 -31.61
N ALA A 20 13.59 -7.36 -32.38
CA ALA A 20 13.86 -6.93 -33.74
C ALA A 20 14.90 -5.79 -33.72
N ALA A 21 15.69 -5.67 -34.79
CA ALA A 21 16.76 -4.68 -34.89
C ALA A 21 16.19 -3.26 -34.81
N GLY A 22 16.44 -2.55 -33.70
CA GLY A 22 16.04 -1.16 -33.49
C GLY A 22 15.52 -0.83 -32.09
N GLU A 23 15.20 -1.82 -31.25
CA GLU A 23 14.69 -1.59 -29.89
C GLU A 23 15.79 -1.66 -28.83
N THR A 24 15.75 -0.71 -27.89
CA THR A 24 16.63 -0.64 -26.72
C THR A 24 16.56 -1.94 -25.92
N ALA A 25 17.70 -2.47 -25.47
CA ALA A 25 17.74 -3.70 -24.68
C ALA A 25 17.18 -3.46 -23.27
N TYR A 26 16.10 -4.17 -22.91
CA TYR A 26 15.51 -4.15 -21.57
C TYR A 26 15.74 -5.47 -20.83
N SER A 27 15.87 -5.41 -19.50
CA SER A 27 15.95 -6.59 -18.63
C SER A 27 14.69 -6.71 -17.80
N VAL A 28 14.05 -7.87 -17.86
CA VAL A 28 12.80 -8.16 -17.15
C VAL A 28 13.14 -8.90 -15.85
N TYR A 29 12.73 -8.36 -14.71
CA TYR A 29 12.84 -9.05 -13.42
C TYR A 29 11.46 -9.50 -12.93
N ARG A 30 11.41 -10.64 -12.24
CA ARG A 30 10.21 -11.13 -11.56
C ARG A 30 10.34 -10.89 -10.06
N CYS A 31 9.35 -10.21 -9.48
CA CYS A 31 9.21 -10.16 -8.03
C CYS A 31 8.74 -11.53 -7.50
N PRO A 32 9.51 -12.23 -6.66
CA PRO A 32 9.16 -13.56 -6.17
C PRO A 32 7.88 -13.57 -5.30
N VAL A 33 7.46 -12.42 -4.77
CA VAL A 33 6.22 -12.27 -4.00
C VAL A 33 5.00 -12.12 -4.93
N CYS A 34 5.10 -11.29 -5.96
CA CYS A 34 4.02 -11.09 -6.94
C CYS A 34 3.81 -12.31 -7.85
N THR A 35 4.86 -13.08 -8.12
CA THR A 35 4.76 -14.27 -9.00
C THR A 35 3.99 -15.44 -8.35
N ALA A 36 3.79 -15.42 -7.03
CA ALA A 36 3.01 -16.43 -6.31
C ALA A 36 1.49 -16.28 -6.52
N ASN A 37 1.02 -15.07 -6.81
CA ASN A 37 -0.36 -14.77 -7.19
C ASN A 37 -0.37 -14.22 -8.62
N ARG A 38 -0.50 -15.13 -9.61
CA ARG A 38 -0.54 -14.86 -11.07
C ARG A 38 -0.90 -13.41 -11.46
N ALA A 39 0.12 -12.60 -11.77
CA ALA A 39 0.11 -11.60 -12.83
C ALA A 39 1.57 -11.21 -13.13
N GLY A 40 1.96 -11.30 -14.41
CA GLY A 40 3.32 -11.04 -14.86
C GLY A 40 3.66 -9.55 -14.75
N ILE A 41 4.50 -9.19 -13.80
CA ILE A 41 5.13 -7.87 -13.74
C ILE A 41 6.37 -7.91 -14.62
N VAL A 42 6.46 -6.97 -15.57
CA VAL A 42 7.60 -6.79 -16.46
C VAL A 42 8.27 -5.47 -16.09
N GLU A 43 9.48 -5.56 -15.52
CA GLU A 43 10.31 -4.40 -15.23
C GLU A 43 11.02 -3.95 -16.53
N THR A 44 10.98 -2.66 -16.86
CA THR A 44 11.68 -2.07 -18.02
C THR A 44 12.67 -1.02 -17.54
N ARG A 45 13.97 -1.24 -17.75
CA ARG A 45 15.02 -0.24 -17.46
C ARG A 45 15.27 0.67 -18.67
N GLU A 46 14.89 1.94 -18.61
CA GLU A 46 15.51 2.96 -19.46
C GLU A 46 16.89 3.35 -18.90
N SER A 47 17.85 3.57 -19.80
CA SER A 47 19.26 3.80 -19.52
C SER A 47 19.58 5.20 -18.96
N SER A 48 18.59 5.88 -18.38
CA SER A 48 18.75 7.19 -17.72
C SER A 48 18.18 7.18 -16.31
N GLY A 49 18.76 6.36 -15.43
CA GLY A 49 18.87 6.62 -13.99
C GLY A 49 17.61 6.98 -13.20
N LEU A 50 16.43 6.54 -13.63
CA LEU A 50 15.18 6.70 -12.90
C LEU A 50 14.59 5.31 -12.70
N ASP A 51 14.65 4.80 -11.47
CA ASP A 51 13.95 3.59 -11.04
C ASP A 51 12.45 3.90 -10.97
N THR A 52 11.82 4.02 -12.12
CA THR A 52 10.36 4.05 -12.24
C THR A 52 9.86 2.61 -12.23
N CYS A 53 9.17 2.24 -11.17
CA CYS A 53 8.21 1.14 -11.23
C CYS A 53 7.08 1.63 -12.16
N LEU A 54 7.28 1.49 -13.47
CA LEU A 54 6.22 1.65 -14.47
C LEU A 54 5.23 0.52 -14.21
N ILE A 55 4.23 0.81 -13.38
CA ILE A 55 2.97 0.09 -13.33
C ILE A 55 2.46 0.10 -14.77
N LEU A 56 2.74 -0.96 -15.53
CA LEU A 56 2.10 -1.17 -16.82
C LEU A 56 0.61 -1.27 -16.53
N HIS A 57 -0.10 -0.29 -17.05
CA HIS A 57 -1.54 -0.23 -17.12
C HIS A 57 -2.10 -1.53 -17.69
N ASP A 58 -2.58 -2.45 -16.86
CA ASP A 58 -3.71 -3.34 -17.16
C ASP A 58 -4.23 -4.11 -15.93
N ASP A 59 -4.57 -3.42 -14.84
CA ASP A 59 -5.48 -4.01 -13.84
C ASP A 59 -6.33 -2.96 -13.12
N SER A 60 -7.04 -2.15 -13.90
CA SER A 60 -7.95 -1.13 -13.38
C SER A 60 -9.23 -1.73 -12.75
N ARG A 61 -9.23 -2.97 -12.25
CA ARG A 61 -10.45 -3.65 -11.79
C ARG A 61 -10.38 -4.35 -10.43
N MET A 62 -9.25 -4.41 -9.72
CA MET A 62 -9.15 -5.27 -8.52
C MET A 62 -8.74 -4.61 -7.20
N ASN A 63 -8.58 -3.29 -7.15
CA ASN A 63 -8.03 -2.63 -5.97
C ASN A 63 -9.07 -1.93 -5.06
N GLU A 64 -10.33 -1.97 -5.47
CA GLU A 64 -11.46 -1.33 -4.79
C GLU A 64 -12.50 -2.40 -4.40
N SER A 65 -12.63 -2.66 -3.10
CA SER A 65 -13.66 -3.54 -2.51
C SER A 65 -15.07 -2.91 -2.55
N GLY A 66 -15.20 -1.69 -3.07
CA GLY A 66 -16.41 -0.90 -3.18
C GLY A 66 -16.73 -0.08 -1.92
N ALA A 67 -16.20 -0.42 -0.75
CA ALA A 67 -16.45 0.32 0.48
C ALA A 67 -15.70 1.67 0.48
N GLU A 68 -14.48 1.69 -0.05
CA GLU A 68 -13.63 2.87 -0.19
C GLU A 68 -14.19 3.92 -1.15
N THR A 69 -15.04 3.54 -2.11
CA THR A 69 -15.72 4.50 -3.01
C THR A 69 -16.64 5.46 -2.26
N LYS A 70 -17.12 5.07 -1.08
CA LYS A 70 -18.09 5.83 -0.27
C LYS A 70 -17.47 6.51 0.95
N LEU A 71 -16.15 6.37 1.15
CA LEU A 71 -15.50 6.97 2.30
C LEU A 71 -15.39 8.49 2.12
N PRO A 72 -15.78 9.29 3.13
CA PRO A 72 -15.48 10.71 3.12
C PRO A 72 -13.98 10.96 2.97
N GLY A 73 -13.63 11.86 2.05
CA GLY A 73 -12.25 12.22 1.71
C GLY A 73 -11.54 11.29 0.72
N ALA A 74 -12.14 10.15 0.35
CA ALA A 74 -11.50 9.22 -0.59
C ALA A 74 -11.29 9.83 -1.99
N GLU A 75 -12.16 10.75 -2.40
CA GLU A 75 -12.00 11.47 -3.66
C GLU A 75 -10.73 12.34 -3.68
N THR A 76 -10.38 12.99 -2.57
CA THR A 76 -9.13 13.75 -2.46
C THR A 76 -7.90 12.85 -2.61
N VAL A 77 -7.96 11.64 -2.04
CA VAL A 77 -6.91 10.62 -2.21
C VAL A 77 -6.78 10.22 -3.68
N ARG A 78 -7.89 9.92 -4.35
CA ARG A 78 -7.91 9.56 -5.77
C ARG A 78 -7.38 10.68 -6.65
N GLN A 79 -7.78 11.92 -6.41
CA GLN A 79 -7.33 13.07 -7.20
C GLN A 79 -5.81 13.29 -7.08
N TRP A 80 -5.24 13.09 -5.88
CA TRP A 80 -3.80 13.22 -5.68
C TRP A 80 -3.01 12.14 -6.43
N PHE A 81 -3.33 10.87 -6.15
CA PHE A 81 -2.59 9.73 -6.69
C PHE A 81 -2.99 9.37 -8.14
N GLY A 82 -4.12 9.89 -8.64
CA GLY A 82 -4.74 9.51 -9.92
C GLY A 82 -5.66 8.28 -9.82
N MET A 83 -5.63 7.57 -8.70
CA MET A 83 -6.46 6.41 -8.39
C MET A 83 -6.42 6.13 -6.88
N TRP A 84 -7.21 5.16 -6.41
CA TRP A 84 -7.05 4.66 -5.05
C TRP A 84 -5.74 3.87 -4.93
N PRO A 85 -4.82 4.23 -4.00
CA PRO A 85 -3.53 3.56 -3.89
C PRO A 85 -3.66 2.11 -3.44
N ASN A 86 -2.74 1.24 -3.87
CA ASN A 86 -2.73 -0.19 -3.50
C ASN A 86 -2.12 -0.47 -2.13
N PHE A 87 -1.41 0.51 -1.57
CA PHE A 87 -0.70 0.39 -0.29
C PHE A 87 0.30 -0.78 -0.23
N HIS A 88 0.74 -1.30 -1.38
CA HIS A 88 1.86 -2.22 -1.43
C HIS A 88 3.13 -1.46 -1.01
N ASP A 89 3.92 -2.07 -0.12
CA ASP A 89 5.12 -1.47 0.49
C ASP A 89 4.85 -0.15 1.23
N ALA A 90 3.59 0.14 1.57
CA ALA A 90 3.27 1.30 2.39
C ALA A 90 3.78 1.09 3.82
N GLU A 91 4.19 2.18 4.47
CA GLU A 91 4.63 2.16 5.86
C GLU A 91 3.55 2.75 6.77
N VAL A 92 3.22 2.04 7.84
CA VAL A 92 2.42 2.58 8.93
C VAL A 92 3.33 3.43 9.81
N ILE A 93 3.13 4.75 9.73
CA ILE A 93 3.92 5.74 10.47
C ILE A 93 3.49 5.79 11.93
N SER A 94 2.19 5.73 12.20
CA SER A 94 1.67 5.77 13.57
C SER A 94 0.27 5.21 13.66
N LEU A 95 -0.06 4.63 14.81
CA LEU A 95 -1.41 4.29 15.20
C LEU A 95 -1.72 4.93 16.56
N THR A 96 -2.73 5.79 16.61
CA THR A 96 -3.24 6.38 17.85
C THR A 96 -4.63 5.84 18.13
N LEU A 97 -4.83 5.24 19.31
CA LEU A 97 -6.11 4.70 19.75
C LEU A 97 -6.66 5.54 20.91
N ALA A 98 -7.87 6.07 20.72
CA ALA A 98 -8.54 6.89 21.72
C ALA A 98 -9.87 6.26 22.13
N ARG A 99 -10.10 6.13 23.44
CA ARG A 99 -11.38 5.63 23.97
C ARG A 99 -12.56 6.55 23.63
N LYS A 100 -12.31 7.85 23.53
CA LYS A 100 -13.28 8.88 23.12
C LYS A 100 -12.65 9.76 22.05
N GLY A 101 -13.45 10.21 21.11
CA GLY A 101 -12.97 11.00 19.97
C GLY A 101 -12.39 10.12 18.87
N GLN A 102 -11.40 10.66 18.16
CA GLN A 102 -10.85 10.05 16.95
C GLN A 102 -9.64 9.15 17.27
N SER A 103 -9.65 7.96 16.70
CA SER A 103 -8.45 7.14 16.53
C SER A 103 -7.90 7.34 15.12
N VAL A 104 -6.58 7.29 14.95
CA VAL A 104 -5.94 7.61 13.67
C VAL A 104 -4.88 6.56 13.34
N LEU A 105 -5.02 5.94 12.18
CA LEU A 105 -3.97 5.15 11.54
C LEU A 105 -3.37 5.99 10.42
N ARG A 106 -2.09 6.32 10.55
CA ARG A 106 -1.34 7.10 9.57
C ARG A 106 -0.49 6.18 8.71
N VAL A 107 -0.68 6.25 7.40
CA VAL A 107 0.00 5.41 6.43
C VAL A 107 0.71 6.28 5.40
N TYR A 108 1.92 5.90 5.02
CA TYR A 108 2.72 6.54 3.98
C TYR A 108 2.90 5.57 2.80
N PRO A 109 2.07 5.71 1.74
CA PRO A 109 2.16 4.87 0.55
C PRO A 109 3.45 5.09 -0.24
N TYR A 110 3.98 4.04 -0.88
CA TYR A 110 5.17 4.13 -1.72
C TYR A 110 4.86 4.76 -3.10
N TYR A 111 4.94 6.09 -3.19
CA TYR A 111 4.75 6.88 -4.42
C TYR A 111 5.83 7.98 -4.53
N PRO A 112 7.07 7.66 -4.96
CA PRO A 112 8.22 8.57 -4.85
C PRO A 112 8.05 9.88 -5.64
N HIS A 113 7.25 9.89 -6.71
CA HIS A 113 6.99 11.09 -7.53
C HIS A 113 5.77 11.90 -7.07
N LYS A 114 4.97 11.37 -6.13
CA LYS A 114 3.73 11.98 -5.62
C LYS A 114 3.52 11.64 -4.14
N SER A 115 4.52 11.94 -3.31
CA SER A 115 4.53 11.62 -1.89
C SER A 115 3.39 12.33 -1.13
N ALA A 116 2.68 11.56 -0.32
CA ALA A 116 1.70 12.06 0.63
C ALA A 116 1.47 11.04 1.74
N THR A 117 1.00 11.55 2.88
CA THR A 117 0.50 10.74 3.99
C THR A 117 -1.01 10.60 3.89
N VAL A 118 -1.53 9.41 4.16
CA VAL A 118 -2.97 9.12 4.21
C VAL A 118 -3.33 8.75 5.66
N ASP A 119 -4.20 9.54 6.26
CA ASP A 119 -4.73 9.32 7.60
C ASP A 119 -6.09 8.64 7.52
N PHE A 120 -6.19 7.43 8.06
CA PHE A 120 -7.45 6.73 8.28
C PHE A 120 -7.96 7.08 9.67
N ILE A 121 -9.12 7.73 9.71
CA ILE A 121 -9.64 8.34 10.93
C ILE A 121 -10.92 7.62 11.32
N PHE A 122 -10.87 6.98 12.47
CA PHE A 122 -11.92 6.12 13.01
C PHE A 122 -12.66 6.83 14.15
N GLU A 123 -13.97 6.68 14.18
CA GLU A 123 -14.80 7.06 15.32
C GLU A 123 -15.66 5.88 15.75
N ASN A 124 -15.81 5.73 17.07
CA ASN A 124 -16.51 4.61 17.70
C ASN A 124 -15.94 3.25 17.24
N VAL A 125 -14.66 3.03 17.51
CA VAL A 125 -13.98 1.74 17.29
C VAL A 125 -14.66 0.67 18.16
N THR A 126 -15.06 -0.43 17.53
CA THR A 126 -15.81 -1.52 18.17
C THR A 126 -14.96 -2.73 18.46
N ASP A 127 -13.95 -3.00 17.64
CA ASP A 127 -13.11 -4.19 17.74
C ASP A 127 -11.75 -3.97 17.09
N ILE A 128 -10.71 -4.62 17.65
CA ILE A 128 -9.32 -4.48 17.21
C ILE A 128 -8.60 -5.82 17.40
N GLU A 129 -7.93 -6.27 16.35
CA GLU A 129 -6.94 -7.36 16.44
C GLU A 129 -5.66 -6.88 15.77
N LEU A 130 -4.60 -6.67 16.56
CA LEU A 130 -3.32 -6.18 16.05
C LEU A 130 -2.19 -7.05 16.58
N GLN A 131 -1.16 -7.22 15.77
CA GLN A 131 0.03 -7.98 16.12
C GLN A 131 1.29 -7.34 15.55
N ASP A 132 2.43 -7.75 16.11
CA ASP A 132 3.77 -7.53 15.56
C ASP A 132 4.23 -6.07 15.41
N PHE A 133 3.58 -5.09 16.04
CA PHE A 133 4.04 -3.69 16.02
C PHE A 133 5.52 -3.57 16.41
N SER A 134 6.31 -2.90 15.57
CA SER A 134 7.76 -2.79 15.77
C SER A 134 8.30 -1.42 15.36
N GLY A 135 9.63 -1.24 15.37
CA GLY A 135 10.29 -0.02 14.89
C GLY A 135 10.19 0.20 13.37
N GLN A 136 9.71 -0.81 12.61
CA GLN A 136 9.37 -0.69 11.20
C GLN A 136 8.04 -1.42 10.95
N ASN A 137 7.11 -0.79 10.23
CA ASN A 137 5.76 -1.34 10.02
C ASN A 137 5.36 -1.23 8.55
N VAL A 138 5.87 -2.14 7.71
CA VAL A 138 5.55 -2.21 6.28
C VAL A 138 4.40 -3.20 6.06
N ILE A 139 3.45 -2.83 5.21
CA ILE A 139 2.28 -3.64 4.87
C ILE A 139 2.32 -4.07 3.40
N THR A 140 1.78 -5.25 3.10
CA THR A 140 1.63 -5.74 1.71
C THR A 140 0.34 -5.24 1.05
N SER A 141 -0.66 -4.90 1.86
CA SER A 141 -1.94 -4.37 1.40
C SER A 141 -2.69 -3.66 2.51
N LEU A 142 -3.60 -2.77 2.13
CA LEU A 142 -4.61 -2.17 2.99
C LEU A 142 -5.97 -2.31 2.32
N ARG A 143 -6.91 -2.97 2.99
CA ARG A 143 -8.27 -3.19 2.45
C ARG A 143 -9.32 -2.64 3.39
N ILE A 144 -10.43 -2.17 2.82
CA ILE A 144 -11.56 -1.64 3.60
C ILE A 144 -12.81 -2.39 3.20
N GLU A 145 -13.41 -3.08 4.16
CA GLU A 145 -14.61 -3.87 3.94
C GLU A 145 -15.72 -3.47 4.90
N THR A 146 -16.92 -3.99 4.64
CA THR A 146 -18.03 -3.91 5.59
C THR A 146 -18.04 -5.18 6.44
N ALA A 147 -18.18 -5.02 7.75
CA ALA A 147 -18.42 -6.12 8.68
C ALA A 147 -19.65 -5.84 9.58
N ARG A 148 -19.92 -6.75 10.51
CA ARG A 148 -20.86 -6.55 11.61
C ARG A 148 -20.13 -6.66 12.94
N ASP A 149 -20.46 -5.79 13.88
CA ASP A 149 -19.93 -5.89 15.24
C ASP A 149 -20.69 -6.94 16.08
N GLN A 150 -20.30 -7.05 17.36
CA GLN A 150 -20.93 -7.95 18.34
C GLN A 150 -22.42 -7.70 18.59
N ASN A 151 -22.94 -6.51 18.24
CA ASN A 151 -24.36 -6.16 18.34
C ASN A 151 -25.11 -6.42 17.02
N GLY A 152 -24.41 -6.86 15.97
CA GLY A 152 -24.96 -7.09 14.64
C GLY A 152 -25.05 -5.82 13.78
N ASP A 153 -24.58 -4.68 14.27
CA ASP A 153 -24.60 -3.43 13.53
C ASP A 153 -23.53 -3.41 12.46
N LYS A 154 -23.82 -2.72 11.34
CA LYS A 154 -22.84 -2.53 10.26
C LYS A 154 -21.66 -1.66 10.74
N VAL A 155 -20.44 -2.10 10.44
CA VAL A 155 -19.20 -1.37 10.70
C VAL A 155 -18.28 -1.37 9.47
N TYR A 156 -17.36 -0.42 9.41
CA TYR A 156 -16.20 -0.47 8.53
C TYR A 156 -15.12 -1.32 9.19
N ARG A 157 -14.46 -2.16 8.40
CA ARG A 157 -13.30 -2.94 8.81
C ARG A 157 -12.12 -2.59 7.92
N LEU A 158 -11.06 -2.05 8.51
CA LEU A 158 -9.78 -1.84 7.84
C LEU A 158 -8.85 -3.01 8.16
N VAL A 159 -8.28 -3.63 7.13
CA VAL A 159 -7.38 -4.79 7.25
C VAL A 159 -5.99 -4.43 6.73
N LEU A 160 -4.98 -4.65 7.56
CA LEU A 160 -3.57 -4.50 7.26
C LEU A 160 -2.97 -5.87 6.93
N GLY A 161 -2.61 -6.08 5.67
CA GLY A 161 -1.93 -7.30 5.23
C GLY A 161 -0.49 -7.35 5.75
N PRO A 162 -0.05 -8.47 6.34
CA PRO A 162 1.27 -8.57 6.93
C PRO A 162 2.39 -8.52 5.88
N CYS A 163 3.42 -7.72 6.14
CA CYS A 163 4.72 -7.81 5.47
C CYS A 163 5.84 -7.81 6.51
N TYR A 164 5.98 -6.72 7.28
CA TYR A 164 6.89 -6.65 8.41
C TYR A 164 6.37 -5.67 9.46
N GLY A 165 6.27 -6.08 10.71
CA GLY A 165 5.74 -5.23 11.78
C GLY A 165 4.21 -5.30 11.87
N LEU A 166 3.59 -4.17 12.20
CA LEU A 166 2.15 -4.05 12.46
C LEU A 166 1.28 -4.68 11.37
N SER A 167 0.42 -5.61 11.77
CA SER A 167 -0.63 -6.18 10.92
C SER A 167 -1.90 -6.46 11.73
N GLY A 168 -3.01 -6.75 11.05
CA GLY A 168 -4.28 -7.07 11.70
C GLY A 168 -5.47 -6.25 11.17
N ARG A 169 -6.45 -5.95 12.01
CA ARG A 169 -7.69 -5.25 11.65
C ARG A 169 -8.20 -4.30 12.71
N ILE A 170 -8.93 -3.28 12.25
CA ILE A 170 -9.63 -2.30 13.08
C ILE A 170 -11.06 -2.15 12.56
N ASP A 171 -12.05 -2.33 13.43
CA ASP A 171 -13.48 -2.17 13.12
C ASP A 171 -14.03 -0.90 13.77
N ALA A 172 -14.77 -0.08 13.03
CA ALA A 172 -15.35 1.16 13.54
C ALA A 172 -16.70 1.49 12.90
N LYS A 173 -17.55 2.22 13.64
CA LYS A 173 -18.85 2.70 13.10
C LYS A 173 -18.67 3.73 11.99
N SER A 174 -17.61 4.54 12.08
CA SER A 174 -17.29 5.58 11.11
C SER A 174 -15.82 5.51 10.73
N LEU A 175 -15.56 5.69 9.44
CA LEU A 175 -14.24 5.77 8.86
C LEU A 175 -14.24 6.87 7.80
N ARG A 176 -13.24 7.74 7.85
CA ARG A 176 -12.94 8.73 6.81
C ARG A 176 -11.44 8.75 6.54
N VAL A 177 -11.05 9.37 5.44
CA VAL A 177 -9.63 9.53 5.09
C VAL A 177 -9.28 10.99 4.85
N ASP A 178 -8.12 11.40 5.36
CA ASP A 178 -7.51 12.68 5.03
C ASP A 178 -6.17 12.44 4.33
N LEU A 179 -5.76 13.37 3.47
CA LEU A 179 -4.49 13.32 2.77
C LEU A 179 -3.68 14.57 3.06
N SER A 180 -2.41 14.39 3.38
CA SER A 180 -1.43 15.46 3.57
C SER A 180 -0.27 15.29 2.59
N PRO A 181 -0.10 16.17 1.58
CA PRO A 181 1.02 16.13 0.66
C PRO A 181 2.38 16.28 1.35
N GLY A 182 3.42 15.67 0.78
CA GLY A 182 4.80 15.87 1.20
C GLY A 182 5.47 14.59 1.73
N LYS A 183 6.64 14.79 2.35
CA LYS A 183 7.48 13.72 2.89
C LYS A 183 6.87 13.09 4.13
N SER A 184 7.32 11.87 4.45
CA SER A 184 6.92 11.19 5.69
C SER A 184 7.16 12.08 6.91
N PRO A 185 6.17 12.24 7.81
CA PRO A 185 6.28 13.10 8.99
C PRO A 185 7.35 12.66 9.99
N ASP A 186 7.73 11.38 9.99
CA ASP A 186 8.74 10.84 10.90
C ASP A 186 10.17 10.94 10.36
N GLY A 187 10.34 11.25 9.08
CA GLY A 187 11.64 11.29 8.40
C GLY A 187 12.35 9.93 8.29
N VAL A 188 11.71 8.83 8.70
CA VAL A 188 12.26 7.47 8.71
C VAL A 188 11.93 6.76 7.40
N SER A 189 10.73 6.95 6.88
CA SER A 189 10.35 6.47 5.53
C SER A 189 11.03 7.35 4.47
N GLN A 190 12.22 6.95 4.03
CA GLN A 190 13.07 7.70 3.10
C GLN A 190 13.00 7.18 1.66
N TRP A 191 11.79 7.12 1.11
CA TRP A 191 11.61 7.06 -0.33
C TRP A 191 11.01 8.36 -0.85
#